data_AF-A0A409X554-F1
#
_entry.id   AF-A0A409X554-F1
#
_cell.length_a   1.000
_cell.length_b   1.000
_cell.length_c   1.000
_cell.angle_alpha   90.00
_cell.angle_beta   90.00
_cell.angle_gamma   90.00
#
_symmetry.space_group_name_H-M   'P 1'
#
loop_
_entity.id
_entity.type
_entity.pdbx_description
1 polymer ?
#
loop_
_entity_poly.entity_id
_entity_poly.type
_entity_poly.pdbx_seq_one_letter_code
_entity_poly.pdbx_strand_id
1 'polypeptide(L)'
;MVQSPGNEQERPAPLEHGNDFDNLDDADPDLASSALESTSTPTHSIWLKSPIDPTIVNFKSHELQEYMDPTYDISSKKSHDRLIRVQYRSIGNHTGSTWAQEEQRRRYQDIEPHLAFRTHSLYIALICIEETRIFPAIFSCTSVKEGSDTLRQVPLDELVLPTSKFDAIGHVLSMAPFRLDGTPTALGSLIWIWDSQYVSIDTPTARPAATASITRMKNLNFTIPGRLIFPLINNTHVTLIPTSELLTQIQGFKLNGSATHLWVIKDEVVHNALSHLCSIFQNDPTLKSQIPLLGRVRQGCFPYSIMGAAIHEVKSIQPPVSSTTKVPCNICKTPVASSDRQNHMGIHILRMYRGIEEPQPTEQSVSKDYPCGFCGQSTVGGSCFIAAASKLSRSKPCTNVPIQCTMCQDIHWKYNIRRHLALQHQNWKSTRNPSDVQAFEDHIAISADEERLLLKTKNQNQVEKQIVSYSTSDERRLSMNTSIRDRHGESPRRSRIATPPRLQGDTSSMIQPLDFSKTPQQNNHTHTHLNTILEHNNPVDIFSIP
;
A
#
# COMPACT_ATOMS: atom_id res chain seq x y z
N MET A 1 -52.32 2.75 -41.26
CA MET A 1 -53.41 3.24 -40.38
C MET A 1 -52.77 3.41 -39.00
N VAL A 2 -52.48 4.58 -38.43
CA VAL A 2 -52.99 5.97 -38.51
C VAL A 2 -51.76 6.84 -38.13
N GLN A 3 -51.08 7.51 -39.05
CA GLN A 3 -51.13 8.96 -39.37
C GLN A 3 -51.55 9.90 -38.23
N SER A 4 -50.62 10.77 -37.78
CA SER A 4 -50.75 12.25 -37.85
C SER A 4 -49.70 13.01 -37.00
N PRO A 5 -49.44 14.31 -37.28
CA PRO A 5 -48.08 14.84 -37.44
C PRO A 5 -47.73 16.09 -36.60
N GLY A 6 -46.47 16.54 -36.75
CA GLY A 6 -46.09 17.94 -37.04
C GLY A 6 -46.18 19.00 -35.94
N ASN A 7 -45.05 19.65 -35.63
CA ASN A 7 -44.93 21.10 -35.81
C ASN A 7 -43.48 21.58 -35.67
N GLU A 8 -42.97 22.15 -36.77
CA GLU A 8 -41.87 23.10 -36.81
C GLU A 8 -42.35 24.44 -36.22
N GLN A 9 -41.48 25.14 -35.50
CA GLN A 9 -41.68 26.55 -35.20
C GLN A 9 -40.35 27.29 -35.24
N GLU A 10 -40.26 28.20 -36.20
CA GLU A 10 -39.17 29.14 -36.48
C GLU A 10 -39.09 30.30 -35.47
N ARG A 11 -37.92 30.98 -35.52
CA ARG A 11 -37.59 32.39 -35.18
C ARG A 11 -36.95 32.66 -33.80
N PRO A 12 -36.24 33.80 -33.62
CA PRO A 12 -35.41 34.59 -34.55
C PRO A 12 -34.03 34.99 -33.95
N ALA A 13 -33.17 35.57 -34.80
CA ALA A 13 -31.95 36.28 -34.42
C ALA A 13 -32.22 37.61 -33.68
N PRO A 14 -31.26 38.09 -32.86
CA PRO A 14 -31.06 39.52 -32.64
C PRO A 14 -29.58 39.91 -32.89
N LEU A 15 -29.34 40.85 -33.80
CA LEU A 15 -29.15 42.30 -33.59
C LEU A 15 -27.68 42.68 -33.32
N GLU A 16 -27.14 43.35 -34.33
CA GLU A 16 -25.90 44.11 -34.35
C GLU A 16 -26.01 45.33 -33.42
N HIS A 17 -25.00 45.54 -32.58
CA HIS A 17 -24.71 46.83 -31.97
C HIS A 17 -23.26 47.20 -32.28
N GLY A 18 -23.12 48.14 -33.20
CA GLY A 18 -21.93 48.96 -33.30
C GLY A 18 -21.90 49.97 -32.14
N ASN A 19 -20.69 50.25 -31.68
CA ASN A 19 -20.39 51.49 -30.97
C ASN A 19 -19.00 51.92 -31.43
N ASP A 20 -19.02 52.95 -32.28
CA ASP A 20 -17.93 53.87 -32.50
C ASP A 20 -17.61 54.59 -31.19
N PHE A 21 -16.34 54.63 -30.80
CA PHE A 21 -15.80 55.71 -29.98
C PHE A 21 -14.39 56.02 -30.46
N ASP A 22 -14.31 57.10 -31.22
CA ASP A 22 -13.10 57.84 -31.53
C ASP A 22 -12.56 58.55 -30.28
N ASN A 23 -11.23 58.56 -30.21
CA ASN A 23 -10.33 59.61 -29.70
C ASN A 23 -10.53 60.17 -28.28
N LEU A 24 -9.45 60.09 -27.50
CA LEU A 24 -8.78 61.27 -26.95
C LEU A 24 -7.38 60.87 -26.43
N ASP A 25 -6.37 61.29 -27.18
CA ASP A 25 -5.04 61.62 -26.65
C ASP A 25 -5.20 62.75 -25.63
N ASP A 26 -4.62 62.58 -24.44
CA ASP A 26 -3.93 63.67 -23.76
C ASP A 26 -2.98 63.08 -22.71
N ALA A 27 -1.70 63.37 -22.90
CA ALA A 27 -0.62 63.08 -21.99
C ALA A 27 -0.57 64.15 -20.90
N ASP A 28 -0.45 63.74 -19.64
CA ASP A 28 0.07 64.61 -18.58
C ASP A 28 1.12 63.84 -17.76
N PRO A 29 2.41 64.23 -17.81
CA PRO A 29 3.50 63.53 -17.16
C PRO A 29 3.94 64.30 -15.91
N ASP A 30 3.22 64.17 -14.80
CA ASP A 30 3.76 64.51 -13.47
C ASP A 30 2.79 64.09 -12.37
N LEU A 31 3.10 63.01 -11.65
CA LEU A 31 2.68 62.76 -10.26
C LEU A 31 3.40 61.51 -9.71
N ALA A 32 4.73 61.60 -9.65
CA ALA A 32 5.54 60.74 -8.80
C ALA A 32 5.54 61.32 -7.38
N SER A 33 4.58 60.92 -6.53
CA SER A 33 4.70 60.93 -5.05
C SER A 33 3.37 60.58 -4.34
N SER A 34 3.12 59.30 -4.08
CA SER A 34 2.37 58.81 -2.90
C SER A 34 2.26 57.28 -2.92
N ALA A 35 3.41 56.62 -2.72
CA ALA A 35 3.41 55.23 -2.29
C ALA A 35 3.34 55.21 -0.76
N LEU A 36 2.15 54.99 -0.19
CA LEU A 36 1.92 54.36 1.13
C LEU A 36 0.42 54.13 1.36
N GLU A 37 0.09 52.86 1.65
CA GLU A 37 -1.05 52.38 2.44
C GLU A 37 -2.48 52.43 1.83
N SER A 38 -2.89 51.31 1.24
CA SER A 38 -4.21 50.71 1.52
C SER A 38 -4.23 49.23 1.15
N THR A 39 -3.66 48.36 2.00
CA THR A 39 -4.02 46.94 1.97
C THR A 39 -5.39 46.80 2.60
N SER A 40 -6.41 46.56 1.77
CA SER A 40 -7.77 46.27 2.20
C SER A 40 -7.75 45.08 3.17
N THR A 41 -8.17 45.30 4.41
CA THR A 41 -8.33 44.24 5.42
C THR A 41 -9.38 43.23 4.96
N PRO A 42 -9.11 41.91 5.02
CA PRO A 42 -10.10 40.90 4.70
C PRO A 42 -11.26 40.94 5.71
N THR A 43 -12.49 40.90 5.19
CA THR A 43 -13.79 41.09 5.87
C THR A 43 -14.10 40.14 7.03
N HIS A 44 -13.24 39.17 7.36
CA HIS A 44 -13.52 38.10 8.33
C HIS A 44 -12.39 37.88 9.34
N SER A 45 -11.70 38.93 9.77
CA SER A 45 -10.66 38.84 10.80
C SER A 45 -11.08 39.55 12.09
N ILE A 46 -11.17 38.80 13.19
CA ILE A 46 -11.44 39.33 14.54
C ILE A 46 -10.11 39.59 15.23
N TRP A 47 -9.90 40.82 15.68
CA TRP A 47 -8.69 41.23 16.39
C TRP A 47 -8.99 41.35 17.89
N LEU A 48 -8.30 40.57 18.72
CA LEU A 48 -8.42 40.64 20.18
C LEU A 48 -7.27 41.47 20.75
N LYS A 49 -7.59 42.43 21.64
CA LYS A 49 -6.59 43.24 22.34
C LYS A 49 -5.94 42.42 23.46
N SER A 50 -4.62 42.56 23.62
CA SER A 50 -3.89 41.91 24.71
C SER A 50 -4.46 42.35 26.07
N PRO A 51 -4.82 41.43 26.98
CA PRO A 51 -5.30 41.79 28.30
C PRO A 51 -4.18 42.30 29.22
N ILE A 52 -2.92 42.15 28.82
CA ILE A 52 -1.75 42.48 29.64
C ILE A 52 -1.18 43.87 29.30
N ASP A 53 -1.32 44.31 28.04
CA ASP A 53 -0.86 45.64 27.63
C ASP A 53 -1.76 46.21 26.51
N PRO A 54 -2.59 47.23 26.81
CA PRO A 54 -3.51 47.83 25.85
C PRO A 54 -2.82 48.67 24.76
N THR A 55 -1.52 48.94 24.89
CA THR A 55 -0.74 49.75 23.92
C THR A 55 -0.12 48.92 22.79
N ILE A 56 -0.06 47.60 22.96
CA ILE A 56 0.43 46.68 21.92
C ILE A 56 -0.72 46.35 20.96
N VAL A 57 -0.84 47.13 19.88
CA VAL A 57 -1.90 46.96 18.87
C VAL A 57 -1.60 45.83 17.87
N ASN A 58 -0.40 45.26 17.88
CA ASN A 58 0.01 44.24 16.91
C ASN A 58 0.55 42.97 17.58
N PHE A 59 -0.35 42.13 18.09
CA PHE A 59 -0.04 40.70 18.19
C PHE A 59 -0.51 40.03 16.90
N LYS A 60 0.44 39.40 16.21
CA LYS A 60 0.30 38.79 14.89
C LYS A 60 -0.93 37.87 14.85
N SER A 61 -1.83 38.16 13.92
CA SER A 61 -3.19 37.61 13.80
C SER A 61 -3.21 36.09 13.89
N HIS A 62 -4.19 35.56 14.63
CA HIS A 62 -4.63 34.18 14.49
C HIS A 62 -5.60 34.12 13.30
N GLU A 63 -5.45 33.13 12.43
CA GLU A 63 -6.44 32.88 11.38
C GLU A 63 -7.49 31.96 11.99
N LEU A 64 -8.65 32.54 12.30
CA LEU A 64 -9.80 31.77 12.77
C LEU A 64 -10.49 31.21 11.51
N GLN A 65 -10.14 29.98 11.14
CA GLN A 65 -10.75 29.33 9.99
C GLN A 65 -11.98 28.55 10.45
N GLU A 66 -13.15 28.93 9.96
CA GLU A 66 -14.38 28.18 10.19
C GLU A 66 -14.29 26.86 9.40
N TYR A 67 -14.19 25.75 10.13
CA TYR A 67 -14.12 24.42 9.53
C TYR A 67 -15.47 23.74 9.68
N MET A 68 -16.21 23.68 8.58
CA MET A 68 -17.40 22.84 8.46
C MET A 68 -16.97 21.49 7.88
N ASP A 69 -16.90 20.46 8.71
CA ASP A 69 -16.62 19.10 8.26
C ASP A 69 -17.94 18.41 7.88
N PRO A 70 -18.23 18.18 6.58
CA PRO A 70 -19.48 17.56 6.17
C PRO A 70 -19.57 16.07 6.54
N THR A 71 -18.47 15.43 6.98
CA THR A 71 -18.45 13.99 7.28
C THR A 71 -18.75 13.66 8.74
N TYR A 72 -18.57 14.61 9.67
CA TYR A 72 -18.87 14.43 11.09
C TYR A 72 -20.25 14.97 11.52
N ASP A 73 -20.97 15.62 10.60
CA ASP A 73 -22.21 16.38 10.88
C ASP A 73 -23.50 15.53 10.76
N ILE A 74 -23.38 14.20 10.75
CA ILE A 74 -24.53 13.29 10.59
C ILE A 74 -24.86 12.63 11.93
N SER A 75 -25.38 13.40 12.89
CA SER A 75 -26.35 12.85 13.82
C SER A 75 -27.73 12.98 13.15
N SER A 76 -28.27 11.87 12.66
CA SER A 76 -29.42 11.81 11.76
C SER A 76 -30.77 12.25 12.35
N LYS A 77 -30.79 12.93 13.50
CA LYS A 77 -32.05 13.23 14.22
C LYS A 77 -32.31 14.69 14.56
N LYS A 78 -31.36 15.62 14.39
CA LYS A 78 -31.63 17.07 14.58
C LYS A 78 -30.79 17.90 13.62
N SER A 79 -31.39 18.32 12.51
CA SER A 79 -30.76 19.13 11.46
C SER A 79 -30.41 20.57 11.86
N HIS A 80 -30.54 20.93 13.14
CA HIS A 80 -30.43 22.32 13.62
C HIS A 80 -29.22 22.55 14.55
N ASP A 81 -28.59 21.49 15.05
CA ASP A 81 -27.40 21.59 15.90
C ASP A 81 -26.16 21.29 15.07
N ARG A 82 -25.74 22.24 14.21
CA ARG A 82 -24.41 22.16 13.60
C ARG A 82 -23.38 22.61 14.63
N LEU A 83 -22.47 21.70 14.98
CA LEU A 83 -21.37 22.02 15.87
C LEU A 83 -20.35 22.86 15.10
N ILE A 84 -20.38 24.18 15.30
CA ILE A 84 -19.31 25.07 14.82
C ILE A 84 -18.04 24.73 15.60
N ARG A 85 -17.10 24.05 14.93
CA ARG A 85 -15.78 23.79 15.50
C ARG A 85 -14.83 24.91 15.07
N VAL A 86 -14.52 25.78 16.02
CA VAL A 86 -13.49 26.80 15.85
C VAL A 86 -12.13 26.15 16.10
N GLN A 87 -11.35 25.94 15.04
CA GLN A 87 -10.01 25.38 15.18
C GLN A 87 -8.99 26.52 15.32
N TYR A 88 -8.21 26.50 16.40
CA TYR A 88 -7.16 27.46 16.65
C TYR A 88 -5.87 27.03 15.93
N ARG A 89 -5.38 27.84 14.99
CA ARG A 89 -4.04 27.66 14.41
C ARG A 89 -3.15 28.84 14.78
N SER A 90 -2.01 28.56 15.40
CA SER A 90 -0.99 29.59 15.63
C SER A 90 -0.25 29.83 14.31
N ILE A 91 -0.15 31.09 13.85
CA ILE A 91 0.59 31.49 12.63
C ILE A 91 2.11 31.55 12.90
N GLY A 92 2.62 30.56 13.62
CA GLY A 92 4.05 30.31 13.78
C GLY A 92 4.43 29.13 12.92
N ASN A 93 5.37 29.32 12.00
CA ASN A 93 6.08 28.28 11.25
C ASN A 93 6.90 27.37 12.18
N HIS A 94 6.27 26.74 13.17
CA HIS A 94 6.79 25.52 13.75
C HIS A 94 6.52 24.43 12.73
N THR A 95 7.42 24.34 11.75
CA THR A 95 7.61 23.20 10.84
C THR A 95 8.05 21.93 11.58
N GLY A 96 7.85 21.87 12.91
CA GLY A 96 8.15 20.75 13.78
C GLY A 96 6.86 20.10 14.27
N SER A 97 6.55 18.98 13.62
CA SER A 97 5.55 17.92 13.85
C SER A 97 5.00 17.65 15.26
N THR A 98 5.51 18.22 16.35
CA THR A 98 5.21 17.73 17.70
C THR A 98 3.79 18.06 18.15
N TRP A 99 3.28 19.27 17.93
CA TRP A 99 1.93 19.62 18.43
C TRP A 99 0.81 18.90 17.68
N ALA A 100 0.89 18.83 16.34
CA ALA A 100 -0.06 18.08 15.53
C ALA A 100 -0.02 16.58 15.86
N GLN A 101 1.18 16.01 16.05
CA GLN A 101 1.33 14.62 16.50
C GLN A 101 0.80 14.40 17.92
N GLU A 102 0.99 15.35 18.84
CA GLU A 102 0.50 15.26 20.21
C GLU A 102 -1.04 15.36 20.25
N GLU A 103 -1.63 16.28 19.49
CA GLU A 103 -3.08 16.42 19.37
C GLU A 103 -3.69 15.16 18.74
N GLN A 104 -3.10 14.65 17.65
CA GLN A 104 -3.53 13.41 17.01
C GLN A 104 -3.38 12.19 17.94
N ARG A 105 -2.33 12.15 18.77
CA ARG A 105 -2.20 11.14 19.84
C ARG A 105 -3.25 11.28 20.93
N ARG A 106 -3.70 12.50 21.23
CA ARG A 106 -4.76 12.76 22.23
C ARG A 106 -6.15 12.45 21.69
N ARG A 107 -6.40 12.68 20.39
CA ARG A 107 -7.71 12.43 19.76
C ARG A 107 -8.26 11.03 20.03
N TYR A 108 -7.39 10.04 20.12
CA TYR A 108 -7.80 8.65 20.32
C TYR A 108 -7.55 8.12 21.73
N GLN A 109 -7.14 8.94 22.71
CA GLN A 109 -6.85 8.43 24.08
C GLN A 109 -8.10 8.07 24.86
N ASP A 110 -9.20 8.78 24.64
CA ASP A 110 -10.42 8.68 25.46
C ASP A 110 -11.51 7.78 24.83
N ILE A 111 -11.15 6.96 23.83
CA ILE A 111 -12.09 6.03 23.21
C ILE A 111 -12.37 4.89 24.19
N GLU A 112 -13.65 4.58 24.39
CA GLU A 112 -14.06 3.46 25.23
C GLU A 112 -13.44 2.15 24.74
N PRO A 113 -12.93 1.27 25.62
CA PRO A 113 -12.16 0.08 25.21
C PRO A 113 -12.87 -0.88 24.25
N HIS A 114 -14.21 -0.88 24.23
CA HIS A 114 -15.00 -1.74 23.34
C HIS A 114 -15.27 -1.11 21.96
N LEU A 115 -15.05 0.20 21.83
CA LEU A 115 -15.13 0.97 20.58
C LEU A 115 -13.74 1.22 19.98
N ALA A 116 -12.67 0.84 20.69
CA ALA A 116 -11.29 1.02 20.27
C ALA A 116 -10.70 -0.24 19.64
N PHE A 117 -10.11 -0.11 18.46
CA PHE A 117 -9.21 -1.10 17.89
C PHE A 117 -7.77 -0.76 18.29
N ARG A 118 -7.06 -1.70 18.93
CA ARG A 118 -5.76 -1.44 19.56
C ARG A 118 -4.76 -2.55 19.26
N THR A 119 -3.51 -2.35 19.69
CA THR A 119 -2.54 -3.47 19.72
C THR A 119 -3.10 -4.64 20.52
N HIS A 120 -2.90 -5.85 20.01
CA HIS A 120 -3.46 -7.13 20.45
C HIS A 120 -4.96 -7.34 20.17
N SER A 121 -5.65 -6.40 19.54
CA SER A 121 -6.97 -6.69 18.95
C SER A 121 -6.83 -7.77 17.88
N LEU A 122 -7.83 -8.65 17.79
CA LEU A 122 -7.90 -9.66 16.74
C LEU A 122 -8.70 -9.14 15.56
N TYR A 123 -8.35 -9.58 14.36
CA TYR A 123 -9.10 -9.26 13.14
C TYR A 123 -8.95 -10.37 12.11
N ILE A 124 -9.90 -10.45 11.18
CA ILE A 124 -9.84 -11.35 10.02
C ILE A 124 -9.56 -10.52 8.77
N ALA A 125 -8.64 -10.99 7.93
CA ALA A 125 -8.41 -10.41 6.60
C ALA A 125 -8.15 -11.52 5.59
N LEU A 126 -8.38 -11.22 4.30
CA LEU A 126 -8.05 -12.15 3.23
C LEU A 126 -6.56 -12.08 2.91
N ILE A 127 -5.96 -13.25 2.70
CA ILE A 127 -4.58 -13.40 2.25
C ILE A 127 -4.52 -14.40 1.10
N CYS A 128 -3.58 -14.18 0.18
CA CYS A 128 -3.37 -15.04 -0.96
C CYS A 128 -2.10 -15.88 -0.76
N ILE A 129 -2.22 -17.19 -0.78
CA ILE A 129 -1.11 -18.14 -0.66
C ILE A 129 -0.69 -18.60 -2.06
N GLU A 130 0.62 -18.62 -2.32
CA GLU A 130 1.20 -19.18 -3.56
C GLU A 130 0.61 -18.55 -4.83
N GLU A 131 0.16 -17.29 -4.77
CA GLU A 131 -0.44 -16.54 -5.88
C GLU A 131 -1.69 -17.19 -6.51
N THR A 132 -2.26 -18.22 -5.89
CA THR A 132 -3.29 -19.07 -6.52
C THR A 132 -4.56 -19.17 -5.72
N ARG A 133 -4.48 -19.08 -4.39
CA ARG A 133 -5.61 -19.38 -3.51
C ARG A 133 -5.75 -18.32 -2.43
N ILE A 134 -6.98 -17.91 -2.15
CA ILE A 134 -7.29 -16.89 -1.15
C ILE A 134 -7.97 -17.54 0.04
N PHE A 135 -7.54 -17.18 1.25
CA PHE A 135 -8.07 -17.70 2.50
C PHE A 135 -8.25 -16.57 3.51
N PRO A 136 -9.24 -16.63 4.42
CA PRO A 136 -9.28 -15.75 5.57
C PRO A 136 -8.21 -16.18 6.59
N ALA A 137 -7.41 -15.23 7.04
CA ALA A 137 -6.52 -15.41 8.19
C ALA A 137 -7.04 -14.64 9.39
N ILE A 138 -6.88 -15.22 10.57
CA ILE A 138 -7.07 -14.54 11.83
C ILE A 138 -5.72 -13.95 12.24
N PHE A 139 -5.70 -12.65 12.50
CA PHE A 139 -4.52 -11.89 12.87
C PHE A 139 -4.59 -11.43 14.31
N SER A 140 -3.42 -11.36 14.96
CA SER A 140 -3.22 -10.53 16.15
C SER A 140 -2.51 -9.23 15.76
N CYS A 141 -3.17 -8.10 16.02
CA CYS A 141 -2.65 -6.78 15.70
C CYS A 141 -1.41 -6.48 16.56
N THR A 142 -0.31 -6.13 15.92
CA THR A 142 0.93 -5.68 16.57
C THR A 142 1.05 -4.15 16.55
N SER A 143 0.45 -3.48 15.56
CA SER A 143 0.52 -2.02 15.40
C SER A 143 -0.61 -1.53 14.49
N VAL A 144 -1.09 -0.30 14.73
CA VAL A 144 -2.00 0.41 13.82
C VAL A 144 -1.27 1.65 13.30
N LYS A 145 -1.43 1.99 12.02
CA LYS A 145 -0.80 3.16 11.41
C LYS A 145 -1.80 4.07 10.74
N GLU A 146 -1.46 5.36 10.71
CA GLU A 146 -2.08 6.38 9.87
C GLU A 146 -0.96 7.04 9.06
N GLY A 147 -0.80 6.62 7.80
CA GLY A 147 0.36 7.00 6.98
C GLY A 147 1.69 6.50 7.59
N SER A 148 2.57 7.42 7.99
CA SER A 148 3.84 7.09 8.65
C SER A 148 3.72 6.91 10.16
N ASP A 149 2.65 7.40 10.77
CA ASP A 149 2.52 7.48 12.22
C ASP A 149 1.96 6.19 12.78
N THR A 150 2.54 5.71 13.88
CA THR A 150 2.04 4.54 14.60
C THR A 150 1.17 4.98 15.76
N LEU A 151 -0.06 4.47 15.78
CA LEU A 151 -1.08 4.78 16.76
C LEU A 151 -1.22 3.62 17.76
N ARG A 152 -1.60 3.95 19.00
CA ARG A 152 -1.88 2.94 20.05
C ARG A 152 -3.25 2.30 19.87
N GLN A 153 -4.23 3.12 19.48
CA GLN A 153 -5.60 2.70 19.20
C GLN A 153 -6.26 3.66 18.22
N VAL A 154 -7.29 3.17 17.55
CA VAL A 154 -8.15 3.92 16.62
C VAL A 154 -9.62 3.56 16.85
N PRO A 155 -10.57 4.44 16.51
CA PRO A 155 -11.99 4.12 16.56
C PRO A 155 -12.31 2.95 15.61
N LEU A 156 -13.10 1.99 16.09
CA LEU A 156 -13.44 0.79 15.34
C LEU A 156 -14.27 1.09 14.09
N ASP A 157 -15.19 2.05 14.20
CA ASP A 157 -16.04 2.53 13.13
C ASP A 157 -15.24 3.25 12.04
N GLU A 158 -14.30 4.12 12.40
CA GLU A 158 -13.41 4.77 11.43
C GLU A 158 -12.46 3.79 10.73
N LEU A 159 -12.00 2.76 11.45
CA LEU A 159 -11.08 1.76 10.92
C LEU A 159 -11.66 1.01 9.72
N VAL A 160 -12.96 0.67 9.77
CA VAL A 160 -13.64 -0.13 8.73
C VAL A 160 -14.28 0.70 7.60
N LEU A 161 -14.19 2.03 7.65
CA LEU A 161 -14.76 2.89 6.60
C LEU A 161 -14.12 2.59 5.23
N PRO A 162 -14.87 2.66 4.11
CA PRO A 162 -14.30 2.54 2.76
C PRO A 162 -13.16 3.53 2.46
N THR A 163 -13.19 4.70 3.13
CA THR A 163 -12.20 5.78 3.07
C THR A 163 -11.22 5.76 4.25
N SER A 164 -11.16 4.64 4.98
CA SER A 164 -10.25 4.48 6.11
C SER A 164 -8.81 4.74 5.67
N LYS A 165 -8.16 5.64 6.42
CA LYS A 165 -6.76 6.04 6.29
C LYS A 165 -5.83 5.16 7.13
N PHE A 166 -6.39 4.19 7.84
CA PHE A 166 -5.67 3.38 8.80
C PHE A 166 -5.19 2.07 8.17
N ASP A 167 -4.01 1.63 8.57
CA ASP A 167 -3.49 0.30 8.27
C ASP A 167 -3.31 -0.49 9.57
N ALA A 168 -3.83 -1.71 9.62
CA ALA A 168 -3.58 -2.66 10.70
C ALA A 168 -2.40 -3.56 10.34
N ILE A 169 -1.44 -3.66 11.25
CA ILE A 169 -0.28 -4.54 11.12
C ILE A 169 -0.42 -5.69 12.11
N GLY A 170 -0.25 -6.93 11.65
CA GLY A 170 -0.41 -8.09 12.52
C GLY A 170 0.31 -9.34 12.06
N HIS A 171 0.27 -10.36 12.94
CA HIS A 171 0.76 -11.70 12.68
C HIS A 171 -0.42 -12.67 12.52
N VAL A 172 -0.30 -13.61 11.58
CA VAL A 172 -1.30 -14.68 11.39
C VAL A 172 -1.22 -15.69 12.52
N LEU A 173 -2.35 -16.00 13.13
CA LEU A 173 -2.47 -17.02 14.18
C LEU A 173 -2.53 -18.41 13.57
N SER A 174 -1.82 -19.34 14.21
CA SER A 174 -1.95 -20.77 13.94
C SER A 174 -3.18 -21.29 14.71
N MET A 175 -4.22 -21.69 13.96
CA MET A 175 -5.49 -22.10 14.56
C MET A 175 -5.75 -23.56 14.24
N ALA A 176 -6.10 -24.33 15.27
CA ALA A 176 -6.53 -25.71 15.11
C ALA A 176 -8.05 -25.81 15.14
N PRO A 177 -8.64 -26.65 14.27
CA PRO A 177 -10.06 -26.94 14.35
C PRO A 177 -10.36 -27.83 15.55
N PHE A 178 -11.48 -27.60 16.20
CA PHE A 178 -12.03 -28.48 17.23
C PHE A 178 -13.55 -28.59 17.09
N ARG A 179 -14.09 -29.77 17.37
CA ARG A 179 -15.53 -30.04 17.33
C ARG A 179 -16.02 -30.33 18.74
N LEU A 180 -16.93 -29.49 19.23
CA LEU A 180 -17.51 -29.61 20.58
C LEU A 180 -18.22 -30.95 20.80
N ASP A 181 -18.92 -31.48 19.79
CA ASP A 181 -19.80 -32.63 19.98
C ASP A 181 -19.08 -33.98 19.92
N GLY A 182 -17.77 -34.01 19.67
CA GLY A 182 -16.99 -35.24 19.45
C GLY A 182 -17.42 -36.06 18.22
N THR A 183 -18.53 -35.71 17.56
CA THR A 183 -19.07 -36.42 16.42
C THR A 183 -18.41 -35.94 15.11
N PRO A 184 -17.92 -36.87 14.26
CA PRO A 184 -17.24 -36.53 13.01
C PRO A 184 -18.20 -36.07 11.89
N THR A 185 -19.52 -36.03 12.11
CA THR A 185 -20.50 -35.83 11.04
C THR A 185 -21.27 -34.51 11.06
N ALA A 186 -21.41 -33.81 12.21
CA ALA A 186 -22.13 -32.54 12.24
C ALA A 186 -21.17 -31.34 12.00
N LEU A 187 -21.44 -30.53 10.98
CA LEU A 187 -20.75 -29.26 10.70
C LEU A 187 -21.07 -28.16 11.75
N GLY A 188 -22.12 -28.35 12.55
CA GLY A 188 -22.77 -27.29 13.34
C GLY A 188 -22.02 -26.78 14.59
N SER A 189 -20.84 -27.32 14.93
CA SER A 189 -20.15 -26.96 16.18
C SER A 189 -18.62 -26.78 16.01
N LEU A 190 -18.17 -26.39 14.81
CA LEU A 190 -16.75 -26.16 14.58
C LEU A 190 -16.29 -24.88 15.28
N ILE A 191 -15.23 -24.99 16.06
CA ILE A 191 -14.52 -23.86 16.66
C ILE A 191 -13.04 -23.91 16.27
N TRP A 192 -12.43 -22.74 16.21
CA TRP A 192 -11.01 -22.53 15.93
C TRP A 192 -10.32 -22.11 17.22
N ILE A 193 -9.30 -22.86 17.61
CA ILE A 193 -8.56 -22.64 18.84
C ILE A 193 -7.14 -22.22 18.48
N TRP A 194 -6.69 -21.10 19.05
CA TRP A 194 -5.31 -20.66 18.88
C TRP A 194 -4.36 -21.61 19.63
N ASP A 195 -3.37 -22.17 18.93
CA ASP A 195 -2.41 -23.14 19.49
C ASP A 195 -1.22 -22.50 20.24
N SER A 196 -1.32 -21.20 20.54
CA SER A 196 -0.26 -20.34 21.09
C SER A 196 0.93 -20.10 20.14
N GLN A 197 0.82 -20.43 18.85
CA GLN A 197 1.84 -20.17 17.83
C GLN A 197 1.35 -19.19 16.76
N TYR A 198 2.30 -18.61 16.06
CA TYR A 198 2.07 -17.80 14.87
C TYR A 198 2.50 -18.59 13.64
N VAL A 199 1.84 -18.34 12.52
CA VAL A 199 2.20 -18.97 11.25
C VAL A 199 3.54 -18.39 10.77
N SER A 200 4.48 -19.26 10.44
CA SER A 200 5.74 -18.89 9.79
C SER A 200 5.62 -19.12 8.30
N ILE A 201 5.97 -18.11 7.50
CA ILE A 201 5.73 -18.10 6.06
C ILE A 201 7.02 -17.67 5.34
N ASP A 202 7.25 -18.22 4.16
CA ASP A 202 8.28 -17.73 3.25
C ASP A 202 7.98 -16.31 2.76
N THR A 203 8.95 -15.41 2.86
CA THR A 203 8.86 -14.12 2.16
C THR A 203 8.89 -14.36 0.66
N PRO A 204 7.90 -13.90 -0.12
CA PRO A 204 7.79 -14.21 -1.55
C PRO A 204 8.94 -13.66 -2.43
N THR A 205 9.89 -12.90 -1.88
CA THR A 205 10.83 -12.10 -2.70
C THR A 205 12.28 -12.02 -2.24
N ALA A 206 12.72 -12.78 -1.23
CA ALA A 206 14.16 -12.85 -0.99
C ALA A 206 14.79 -13.86 -1.97
N ARG A 207 15.26 -13.34 -3.11
CA ARG A 207 16.21 -14.01 -4.01
C ARG A 207 17.17 -14.86 -3.16
N PRO A 208 17.33 -16.17 -3.42
CA PRO A 208 18.15 -17.02 -2.57
C PRO A 208 19.60 -16.54 -2.60
N ALA A 209 19.98 -15.71 -1.63
CA ALA A 209 21.37 -15.42 -1.38
C ALA A 209 21.98 -16.72 -0.86
N ALA A 210 22.91 -17.30 -1.61
CA ALA A 210 23.50 -18.63 -1.39
C ALA A 210 24.36 -18.75 -0.12
N THR A 211 24.20 -17.85 0.85
CA THR A 211 24.89 -17.89 2.13
C THR A 211 23.92 -18.40 3.19
N ALA A 212 24.23 -19.59 3.72
CA ALA A 212 23.52 -20.30 4.78
C ALA A 212 23.55 -19.56 6.14
N SER A 213 23.06 -18.32 6.17
CA SER A 213 22.84 -17.59 7.42
C SER A 213 21.59 -18.18 8.09
N ILE A 214 21.75 -18.55 9.36
CA ILE A 214 20.70 -19.00 10.28
C ILE A 214 19.46 -18.16 10.06
N THR A 215 18.47 -18.72 9.38
CA THR A 215 17.26 -18.02 8.95
C THR A 215 16.44 -17.77 10.20
N ARG A 216 16.66 -16.63 10.87
CA ARG A 216 15.76 -16.20 11.95
C ARG A 216 14.36 -16.22 11.37
N MET A 217 13.51 -17.08 11.92
CA MET A 217 12.09 -17.12 11.61
C MET A 217 11.52 -15.73 11.91
N LYS A 218 11.38 -14.92 10.87
CA LYS A 218 10.70 -13.64 10.99
C LYS A 218 9.22 -13.95 10.85
N ASN A 219 8.50 -13.90 11.97
CA ASN A 219 7.05 -13.76 11.91
C ASN A 219 6.79 -12.53 11.05
N LEU A 220 6.13 -12.73 9.91
CA LEU A 220 5.92 -11.66 8.95
C LEU A 220 4.82 -10.74 9.47
N ASN A 221 5.16 -9.45 9.60
CA ASN A 221 4.19 -8.41 9.86
C ASN A 221 3.48 -8.07 8.55
N PHE A 222 2.17 -8.23 8.51
CA PHE A 222 1.35 -7.91 7.35
C PHE A 222 0.63 -6.59 7.58
N THR A 223 0.84 -5.63 6.68
CA THR A 223 0.10 -4.37 6.67
C THR A 223 -1.17 -4.56 5.84
N ILE A 224 -2.33 -4.44 6.48
CA ILE A 224 -3.65 -4.56 5.85
C ILE A 224 -4.39 -3.22 5.98
N PRO A 225 -4.91 -2.65 4.88
CA PRO A 225 -5.79 -1.48 4.96
C PRO A 225 -6.99 -1.76 5.86
N GLY A 226 -7.35 -0.81 6.72
CA GLY A 226 -8.41 -0.97 7.72
C GLY A 226 -9.76 -1.37 7.10
N ARG A 227 -10.09 -0.82 5.93
CA ARG A 227 -11.30 -1.19 5.18
C ARG A 227 -11.34 -2.64 4.67
N LEU A 228 -10.22 -3.37 4.75
CA LEU A 228 -10.08 -4.77 4.33
C LEU A 228 -9.94 -5.72 5.52
N ILE A 229 -10.27 -5.25 6.73
CA ILE A 229 -10.30 -6.09 7.93
C ILE A 229 -11.73 -6.26 8.43
N PHE A 230 -12.00 -7.41 9.00
CA PHE A 230 -13.17 -7.66 9.83
C PHE A 230 -12.71 -7.75 11.29
N PRO A 231 -12.93 -6.72 12.11
CA PRO A 231 -12.45 -6.73 13.48
C PRO A 231 -13.21 -7.73 14.35
N LEU A 232 -12.48 -8.44 15.22
CA LEU A 232 -13.07 -9.38 16.16
C LEU A 232 -13.23 -8.71 17.52
N ILE A 233 -14.48 -8.39 17.87
CA ILE A 233 -14.83 -7.74 19.13
C ILE A 233 -14.84 -8.79 20.25
N ASN A 234 -14.10 -8.51 21.33
CA ASN A 234 -14.04 -9.37 22.51
C ASN A 234 -15.45 -9.63 23.06
N ASN A 235 -15.67 -10.83 23.61
CA ASN A 235 -16.94 -11.31 24.18
C ASN A 235 -18.08 -11.53 23.17
N THR A 236 -17.99 -10.98 21.96
CA THR A 236 -18.96 -11.23 20.89
C THR A 236 -18.46 -12.30 19.93
N HIS A 237 -17.22 -12.13 19.45
CA HIS A 237 -16.62 -12.98 18.42
C HIS A 237 -15.56 -13.94 18.96
N VAL A 238 -14.94 -13.57 20.07
CA VAL A 238 -13.79 -14.27 20.65
C VAL A 238 -14.12 -14.62 22.10
N THR A 239 -13.96 -15.90 22.42
CA THR A 239 -14.03 -16.40 23.80
C THR A 239 -12.62 -16.71 24.28
N LEU A 240 -12.27 -16.21 25.46
CA LEU A 240 -11.03 -16.57 26.15
C LEU A 240 -11.30 -17.75 27.07
N ILE A 241 -10.71 -18.91 26.78
CA ILE A 241 -10.88 -20.11 27.60
C ILE A 241 -9.56 -20.39 28.34
N PRO A 242 -9.58 -20.60 29.67
CA PRO A 242 -8.42 -21.07 30.40
C PRO A 242 -7.91 -22.40 29.86
N THR A 243 -6.59 -22.51 29.67
CA THR A 243 -5.97 -23.73 29.12
C THR A 243 -6.33 -24.99 29.92
N SER A 244 -6.48 -24.86 31.24
CA SER A 244 -6.86 -25.96 32.14
C SER A 244 -8.24 -26.53 31.83
N GLU A 245 -9.21 -25.69 31.46
CA GLU A 245 -10.57 -26.12 31.13
C GLU A 245 -10.56 -26.88 29.80
N LEU A 246 -9.84 -26.36 28.82
CA LEU A 246 -9.76 -26.94 27.49
C LEU A 246 -9.04 -28.30 27.47
N LEU A 247 -7.95 -28.45 28.24
CA LEU A 247 -7.18 -29.69 28.30
C LEU A 247 -8.00 -30.88 28.81
N THR A 248 -9.04 -30.65 29.61
CA THR A 248 -9.95 -31.72 30.04
C THR A 248 -10.83 -32.24 28.91
N GLN A 249 -11.15 -31.38 27.94
CA GLN A 249 -12.04 -31.70 26.83
C GLN A 249 -11.28 -32.19 25.59
N ILE A 250 -10.03 -31.76 25.42
CA ILE A 250 -9.23 -32.05 24.22
C ILE A 250 -8.07 -32.98 24.54
N GLN A 251 -8.34 -34.28 24.66
CA GLN A 251 -7.29 -35.28 24.78
C GLN A 251 -6.43 -35.31 23.51
N GLY A 252 -5.11 -35.14 23.65
CA GLY A 252 -4.13 -35.29 22.57
C GLY A 252 -3.77 -34.01 21.81
N PHE A 253 -4.37 -32.86 22.14
CA PHE A 253 -3.97 -31.59 21.55
C PHE A 253 -2.68 -31.07 22.19
N LYS A 254 -1.59 -31.03 21.41
CA LYS A 254 -0.30 -30.54 21.86
C LYS A 254 -0.27 -29.01 21.77
N LEU A 255 -0.57 -28.35 22.87
CA LEU A 255 -0.29 -26.92 23.02
C LEU A 255 1.23 -26.72 23.12
N ASN A 256 1.79 -25.91 22.24
CA ASN A 256 3.22 -25.67 22.17
C ASN A 256 3.68 -24.50 23.07
N GLY A 257 2.97 -24.20 24.16
CA GLY A 257 3.27 -23.04 24.99
C GLY A 257 2.69 -23.06 26.39
N SER A 258 3.20 -22.16 27.23
CA SER A 258 2.76 -21.90 28.61
C SER A 258 1.62 -20.88 28.70
N ALA A 259 0.85 -20.72 27.63
CA ALA A 259 -0.27 -19.77 27.63
C ALA A 259 -1.33 -20.22 28.65
N THR A 260 -1.76 -19.31 29.50
CA THR A 260 -2.80 -19.56 30.51
C THR A 260 -4.21 -19.50 29.93
N HIS A 261 -4.37 -18.76 28.83
CA HIS A 261 -5.64 -18.57 28.13
C HIS A 261 -5.44 -18.74 26.63
N LEU A 262 -6.46 -19.29 25.98
CA LEU A 262 -6.48 -19.51 24.53
C LEU A 262 -7.66 -18.76 23.93
N TRP A 263 -7.46 -18.26 22.71
CA TRP A 263 -8.54 -17.66 21.93
C TRP A 263 -9.33 -18.75 21.22
N VAL A 264 -10.65 -18.69 21.37
CA VAL A 264 -11.61 -19.56 20.71
C VAL A 264 -12.55 -18.72 19.87
N ILE A 265 -12.63 -19.07 18.58
CA ILE A 265 -13.44 -18.37 17.58
C ILE A 265 -14.37 -19.39 16.94
N LYS A 266 -15.68 -19.12 16.92
CA LYS A 266 -16.65 -20.00 16.26
C LYS A 266 -16.49 -19.93 14.75
N ASP A 267 -16.69 -21.05 14.06
CA ASP A 267 -16.59 -21.08 12.59
C ASP A 267 -17.57 -20.13 11.89
N GLU A 268 -18.76 -19.98 12.45
CA GLU A 268 -19.78 -19.01 12.00
C GLU A 268 -19.21 -17.58 11.91
N VAL A 269 -18.35 -17.17 12.86
CA VAL A 269 -17.72 -15.85 12.84
C VAL A 269 -16.75 -15.72 11.67
N VAL A 270 -15.98 -16.78 11.39
CA VAL A 270 -15.06 -16.80 10.24
C VAL A 270 -15.84 -16.74 8.92
N HIS A 271 -16.95 -17.48 8.84
CA HIS A 271 -17.83 -17.46 7.68
C HIS A 271 -18.49 -16.09 7.46
N ASN A 272 -19.00 -15.46 8.52
CA ASN A 272 -19.59 -14.12 8.46
C ASN A 272 -18.55 -13.06 8.04
N ALA A 273 -17.34 -13.14 8.60
CA ALA A 273 -16.23 -12.29 8.20
C ALA A 273 -15.87 -12.48 6.71
N LEU A 274 -15.84 -13.72 6.24
CA LEU A 274 -15.56 -14.04 4.85
C LEU A 274 -16.63 -13.47 3.91
N SER A 275 -17.90 -13.67 4.22
CA SER A 275 -19.03 -13.11 3.45
C SER A 275 -18.96 -11.59 3.39
N HIS A 276 -18.68 -10.93 4.51
CA HIS A 276 -18.49 -9.47 4.57
C HIS A 276 -17.33 -9.02 3.69
N LEU A 277 -16.14 -9.62 3.85
CA LEU A 277 -14.96 -9.28 3.06
C LEU A 277 -15.20 -9.51 1.56
N CYS A 278 -15.88 -10.59 1.17
CA CYS A 278 -16.22 -10.85 -0.22
C CYS A 278 -17.14 -9.77 -0.81
N SER A 279 -18.12 -9.28 -0.03
CA SER A 279 -18.99 -8.18 -0.47
C SER A 279 -18.21 -6.89 -0.76
N ILE A 280 -17.16 -6.60 0.02
CA ILE A 280 -16.27 -5.45 -0.21
C ILE A 280 -15.57 -5.57 -1.57
N PHE A 281 -15.03 -6.74 -1.92
CA PHE A 281 -14.35 -6.95 -3.22
C PHE A 281 -15.31 -7.04 -4.42
N GLN A 282 -16.56 -7.42 -4.21
CA GLN A 282 -17.59 -7.36 -5.24
C GLN A 282 -17.95 -5.91 -5.56
N ASN A 283 -18.04 -5.06 -4.54
CA ASN A 283 -18.34 -3.64 -4.68
C ASN A 283 -17.15 -2.83 -5.25
N ASP A 284 -15.91 -3.19 -4.89
CA ASP A 284 -14.71 -2.56 -5.43
C ASP A 284 -13.64 -3.62 -5.81
N PRO A 285 -13.65 -4.08 -7.08
CA PRO A 285 -12.68 -5.05 -7.58
C PRO A 285 -11.23 -4.55 -7.58
N THR A 286 -10.99 -3.24 -7.49
CA THR A 286 -9.62 -2.68 -7.51
C THR A 286 -8.85 -3.04 -6.23
N LEU A 287 -9.58 -3.29 -5.14
CA LEU A 287 -9.05 -3.68 -3.84
C LEU A 287 -8.31 -5.02 -3.87
N LYS A 288 -8.56 -5.88 -4.86
CA LYS A 288 -7.90 -7.19 -4.98
C LYS A 288 -6.38 -7.07 -4.95
N SER A 289 -5.84 -6.00 -5.53
CA SER A 289 -4.39 -5.70 -5.53
C SER A 289 -3.80 -5.43 -4.15
N GLN A 290 -4.64 -5.15 -3.14
CA GLN A 290 -4.25 -4.88 -1.76
C GLN A 290 -4.27 -6.14 -0.88
N ILE A 291 -4.73 -7.29 -1.40
CA ILE A 291 -4.66 -8.58 -0.69
C ILE A 291 -3.18 -9.00 -0.59
N PRO A 292 -2.65 -9.23 0.63
CA PRO A 292 -1.26 -9.65 0.78
C PRO A 292 -0.98 -10.99 0.11
N LEU A 293 0.14 -11.04 -0.60
CA LEU A 293 0.70 -12.25 -1.19
C LEU A 293 1.66 -12.93 -0.21
N LEU A 294 1.43 -14.22 0.02
CA LEU A 294 2.19 -15.08 0.92
C LEU A 294 2.92 -16.16 0.14
N GLY A 295 4.16 -16.40 0.55
CA GLY A 295 4.88 -17.61 0.15
C GLY A 295 4.32 -18.85 0.82
N ARG A 296 5.09 -19.93 0.74
CA ARG A 296 4.74 -21.21 1.35
C ARG A 296 4.73 -21.11 2.88
N VAL A 297 3.73 -21.73 3.51
CA VAL A 297 3.65 -21.87 4.97
C VAL A 297 4.69 -22.91 5.43
N ARG A 298 5.61 -22.51 6.30
CA ARG A 298 6.66 -23.38 6.87
C ARG A 298 6.25 -24.04 8.17
N GLN A 299 5.56 -23.29 9.04
CA GLN A 299 5.14 -23.74 10.35
C GLN A 299 3.79 -23.11 10.72
N GLY A 300 3.01 -23.84 11.50
CA GLY A 300 1.67 -23.45 11.96
C GLY A 300 0.56 -24.09 11.11
N CYS A 301 -0.63 -24.13 11.70
CA CYS A 301 -1.86 -24.62 11.09
C CYS A 301 -2.49 -23.51 10.24
N PHE A 302 -2.00 -23.34 9.02
CA PHE A 302 -2.58 -22.48 8.01
C PHE A 302 -2.24 -22.99 6.59
N PRO A 303 -3.18 -23.00 5.62
CA PRO A 303 -4.58 -22.60 5.72
C PRO A 303 -5.37 -23.44 6.74
N TYR A 304 -6.39 -22.82 7.33
CA TYR A 304 -7.25 -23.45 8.32
C TYR A 304 -8.00 -24.62 7.67
N SER A 305 -7.71 -25.84 8.15
CA SER A 305 -8.12 -27.09 7.49
C SER A 305 -8.63 -28.12 8.49
N ILE A 306 -9.57 -28.96 8.06
CA ILE A 306 -10.02 -30.17 8.77
C ILE A 306 -9.64 -31.37 7.93
N MET A 307 -8.98 -32.35 8.56
CA MET A 307 -8.56 -33.59 7.89
C MET A 307 -7.74 -33.33 6.61
N GLY A 308 -6.96 -32.25 6.59
CA GLY A 308 -6.14 -31.85 5.44
C GLY A 308 -6.86 -31.04 4.35
N ALA A 309 -8.18 -30.87 4.43
CA ALA A 309 -8.93 -30.04 3.50
C ALA A 309 -9.14 -28.62 4.07
N ALA A 310 -8.75 -27.59 3.31
CA ALA A 310 -9.00 -26.21 3.69
C ALA A 310 -10.50 -25.89 3.64
N ILE A 311 -11.05 -25.28 4.69
CA ILE A 311 -12.50 -25.06 4.81
C ILE A 311 -12.94 -23.76 4.16
N HIS A 312 -12.11 -22.73 4.26
CA HIS A 312 -12.49 -21.36 3.88
C HIS A 312 -11.73 -20.87 2.65
N GLU A 313 -11.71 -21.65 1.57
CA GLU A 313 -11.13 -21.20 0.30
C GLU A 313 -12.08 -20.26 -0.45
N VAL A 314 -11.60 -19.07 -0.77
CA VAL A 314 -12.38 -18.06 -1.50
C VAL A 314 -12.18 -18.24 -3.00
N LYS A 315 -13.17 -18.84 -3.67
CA LYS A 315 -13.15 -19.08 -5.12
C LYS A 315 -13.75 -17.94 -5.94
N SER A 316 -14.56 -17.09 -5.32
CA SER A 316 -15.26 -15.97 -5.97
C SER A 316 -14.35 -14.78 -6.29
N ILE A 317 -13.16 -14.72 -5.67
CA ILE A 317 -12.20 -13.64 -5.85
C ILE A 317 -10.97 -14.20 -6.58
N GLN A 318 -10.62 -13.60 -7.70
CA GLN A 318 -9.36 -13.93 -8.38
C GLN A 318 -8.16 -13.47 -7.54
N PRO A 319 -7.14 -14.32 -7.36
CA PRO A 319 -5.88 -13.94 -6.72
C PRO A 319 -5.31 -12.64 -7.28
N PRO A 320 -4.69 -11.77 -6.45
CA PRO A 320 -3.91 -10.66 -6.96
C PRO A 320 -2.82 -11.21 -7.89
N VAL A 321 -2.83 -10.73 -9.13
CA VAL A 321 -1.77 -11.03 -10.09
C VAL A 321 -0.48 -10.44 -9.54
N SER A 322 0.49 -11.28 -9.23
CA SER A 322 1.78 -10.83 -8.70
C SER A 322 2.41 -9.82 -9.66
N SER A 323 3.02 -8.76 -9.14
CA SER A 323 3.72 -7.79 -10.00
C SER A 323 4.86 -8.43 -10.81
N THR A 324 5.28 -9.64 -10.43
CA THR A 324 6.28 -10.46 -11.10
C THR A 324 5.73 -11.17 -12.34
N THR A 325 4.41 -11.36 -12.47
CA THR A 325 3.85 -11.97 -13.68
C THR A 325 4.17 -11.06 -14.85
N LYS A 326 4.97 -11.58 -15.77
CA LYS A 326 5.39 -10.81 -16.95
C LYS A 326 4.29 -10.95 -18.00
N VAL A 327 3.60 -9.86 -18.26
CA VAL A 327 2.55 -9.82 -19.29
C VAL A 327 3.19 -9.28 -20.58
N PRO A 328 3.00 -9.94 -21.73
CA PRO A 328 3.60 -9.51 -23.00
C PRO A 328 3.19 -8.07 -23.34
N CYS A 329 4.16 -7.26 -23.76
CA CYS A 329 3.90 -5.92 -24.27
C CYS A 329 3.06 -6.01 -25.54
N ASN A 330 2.03 -5.17 -25.69
CA ASN A 330 1.17 -5.21 -26.88
C ASN A 330 1.91 -4.83 -28.17
N ILE A 331 2.99 -4.05 -28.06
CA ILE A 331 3.79 -3.53 -29.17
C ILE A 331 4.84 -4.54 -29.63
N CYS A 332 5.75 -4.95 -28.73
CA CYS A 332 6.89 -5.82 -29.07
C CYS A 332 6.80 -7.26 -28.53
N LYS A 333 5.70 -7.64 -27.87
CA LYS A 333 5.46 -8.95 -27.23
C LYS A 333 6.46 -9.40 -26.17
N THR A 334 7.49 -8.60 -25.89
CA THR A 334 8.43 -8.88 -24.82
C THR A 334 7.65 -9.03 -23.50
N PRO A 335 7.84 -10.11 -22.74
CA PRO A 335 7.19 -10.30 -21.45
C PRO A 335 7.79 -9.28 -20.45
N VAL A 336 6.96 -8.36 -19.97
CA VAL A 336 7.37 -7.26 -19.08
C VAL A 336 6.62 -7.36 -17.75
N ALA A 337 7.35 -7.25 -16.64
CA ALA A 337 6.77 -7.21 -15.31
C ALA A 337 5.85 -5.98 -15.17
N SER A 338 4.74 -6.10 -14.44
CA SER A 338 3.75 -5.02 -14.33
C SER A 338 4.37 -3.69 -13.86
N SER A 339 5.33 -3.77 -12.92
CA SER A 339 6.06 -2.60 -12.41
C SER A 339 6.95 -1.89 -13.43
N ASP A 340 7.35 -2.58 -14.49
CA ASP A 340 8.27 -2.08 -15.51
C ASP A 340 7.55 -1.69 -16.81
N ARG A 341 6.24 -1.96 -16.90
CA ARG A 341 5.44 -1.72 -18.11
C ARG A 341 5.46 -0.27 -18.56
N GLN A 342 5.35 0.67 -17.64
CA GLN A 342 5.39 2.10 -17.96
C GLN A 342 6.76 2.51 -18.52
N ASN A 343 7.85 2.05 -17.91
CA ASN A 343 9.20 2.30 -18.44
C ASN A 343 9.35 1.72 -19.84
N HIS A 344 8.92 0.47 -20.00
CA HIS A 344 8.99 -0.22 -21.28
C HIS A 344 8.15 0.47 -22.37
N MET A 345 6.92 0.88 -22.06
CA MET A 345 6.06 1.60 -22.98
C MET A 345 6.56 3.01 -23.26
N GLY A 346 7.16 3.68 -22.27
CA GLY A 346 7.81 4.98 -22.45
C GLY A 346 8.90 4.94 -23.51
N ILE A 347 9.67 3.85 -23.59
CA ILE A 347 10.67 3.64 -24.67
C ILE A 347 9.98 3.63 -26.03
N HIS A 348 8.89 2.88 -26.17
CA HIS A 348 8.13 2.78 -27.43
C HIS A 348 7.55 4.14 -27.86
N ILE A 349 6.95 4.89 -26.92
CA ILE A 349 6.39 6.20 -27.20
C ILE A 349 7.48 7.21 -27.60
N LEU A 350 8.61 7.23 -26.89
CA LEU A 350 9.73 8.12 -27.22
C LEU A 350 10.32 7.81 -28.59
N ARG A 351 10.55 6.54 -28.90
CA ARG A 351 11.05 6.14 -30.23
C ARG A 351 10.12 6.61 -31.34
N MET A 352 8.81 6.40 -31.17
CA MET A 352 7.81 6.87 -32.11
C MET A 352 7.86 8.40 -32.29
N TYR A 353 7.93 9.17 -31.20
CA TYR A 353 8.05 10.64 -31.28
C TYR A 353 9.37 11.14 -31.85
N ARG A 354 10.44 10.34 -31.80
CA ARG A 354 11.74 10.66 -32.41
C ARG A 354 11.90 10.10 -33.83
N GLY A 355 10.91 9.41 -34.36
CA GLY A 355 11.02 8.73 -35.65
C GLY A 355 12.08 7.63 -35.67
N ILE A 356 12.38 7.04 -34.51
CA ILE A 356 13.33 5.93 -34.37
C ILE A 356 12.55 4.63 -34.56
N GLU A 357 13.00 3.79 -35.48
CA GLU A 357 12.40 2.47 -35.71
C GLU A 357 12.57 1.53 -34.50
N GLU A 358 11.60 0.65 -34.28
CA GLU A 358 11.69 -0.36 -33.23
C GLU A 358 12.68 -1.47 -33.62
N PRO A 359 13.52 -1.94 -32.69
CA PRO A 359 14.56 -2.93 -32.96
C PRO A 359 14.00 -4.33 -33.22
N GLN A 360 12.74 -4.56 -32.87
CA GLN A 360 12.02 -5.80 -33.14
C GLN A 360 10.77 -5.47 -33.96
N PRO A 361 10.39 -6.33 -34.92
CA PRO A 361 9.14 -6.16 -35.63
C PRO A 361 7.99 -6.13 -34.63
N THR A 362 7.15 -5.10 -34.74
CA THR A 362 6.00 -4.89 -33.86
C THR A 362 4.73 -5.36 -34.56
N GLU A 363 3.88 -6.10 -33.86
CA GLU A 363 2.57 -6.47 -34.40
C GLU A 363 1.60 -5.29 -34.36
N GLN A 364 1.78 -4.39 -33.40
CA GLN A 364 0.98 -3.19 -33.20
C GLN A 364 1.90 -1.99 -33.07
N SER A 365 1.54 -0.89 -33.72
CA SER A 365 2.22 0.39 -33.56
C SER A 365 1.70 1.14 -32.34
N VAL A 366 2.55 2.00 -31.78
CA VAL A 366 2.11 2.99 -30.78
C VAL A 366 1.15 3.96 -31.46
N SER A 367 0.03 4.27 -30.82
CA SER A 367 -0.92 5.25 -31.32
C SER A 367 -0.22 6.60 -31.53
N LYS A 368 -0.40 7.18 -32.72
CA LYS A 368 0.05 8.55 -32.98
C LYS A 368 -0.80 9.57 -32.22
N ASP A 369 -2.04 9.21 -31.90
CA ASP A 369 -3.00 10.06 -31.23
C ASP A 369 -3.11 9.69 -29.76
N TYR A 370 -2.54 10.55 -28.91
CA TYR A 370 -2.58 10.46 -27.45
C TYR A 370 -2.26 9.06 -26.90
N PRO A 371 -1.07 8.50 -27.17
CA PRO A 371 -0.70 7.17 -26.70
C PRO A 371 -0.72 7.08 -25.17
N CYS A 372 -1.31 5.99 -24.67
CA CYS A 372 -1.34 5.64 -23.26
C CYS A 372 0.06 5.23 -22.78
N GLY A 373 0.53 5.79 -21.67
CA GLY A 373 1.80 5.43 -21.05
C GLY A 373 1.93 3.99 -20.55
N PHE A 374 0.86 3.18 -20.61
CA PHE A 374 0.88 1.78 -20.19
C PHE A 374 0.73 0.79 -21.35
N CYS A 375 -0.20 1.02 -22.27
CA CYS A 375 -0.48 0.09 -23.38
C CYS A 375 -0.07 0.63 -24.75
N GLY A 376 0.30 1.91 -24.86
CA GLY A 376 0.69 2.56 -26.12
C GLY A 376 -0.46 2.86 -27.07
N GLN A 377 -1.68 2.43 -26.76
CA GLN A 377 -2.89 2.66 -27.56
C GLN A 377 -3.50 4.04 -27.28
N SER A 378 -4.38 4.52 -28.16
CA SER A 378 -5.04 5.82 -28.00
C SER A 378 -5.82 5.89 -26.69
N THR A 379 -5.69 7.01 -25.98
CA THR A 379 -6.51 7.31 -24.81
C THR A 379 -7.85 7.95 -25.17
N VAL A 380 -8.06 8.33 -26.43
CA VAL A 380 -9.34 8.83 -26.91
C VAL A 380 -10.34 7.67 -26.89
N GLY A 381 -11.21 7.63 -25.88
CA GLY A 381 -12.22 6.59 -25.68
C GLY A 381 -11.80 5.37 -24.83
N GLY A 382 -10.63 5.40 -24.17
CA GLY A 382 -10.11 4.28 -23.40
C GLY A 382 -9.93 4.56 -21.90
N SER A 383 -10.17 3.55 -21.05
CA SER A 383 -10.11 3.63 -19.58
C SER A 383 -8.75 3.25 -18.97
N CYS A 384 -7.64 3.41 -19.70
CA CYS A 384 -6.31 3.09 -19.17
C CYS A 384 -5.82 4.15 -18.17
N PHE A 385 -6.41 4.16 -16.98
CA PHE A 385 -6.01 4.99 -15.84
C PHE A 385 -5.21 4.13 -14.86
N ILE A 386 -3.95 4.50 -14.60
CA ILE A 386 -3.07 3.80 -13.66
C ILE A 386 -2.34 4.82 -12.79
N ALA A 387 -1.99 4.36 -11.59
CA ALA A 387 -1.30 5.06 -10.51
C ALA A 387 -0.14 5.98 -10.95
N ALA A 388 0.08 7.04 -10.16
CA ALA A 388 1.16 8.00 -10.35
C ALA A 388 2.54 7.30 -10.42
N ALA A 389 3.37 7.67 -11.41
CA ALA A 389 4.75 7.19 -11.43
C ALA A 389 5.57 7.86 -10.33
N SER A 390 6.59 7.14 -9.89
CA SER A 390 7.57 7.62 -8.94
C SER A 390 8.50 8.66 -9.55
N LYS A 391 9.16 9.44 -8.69
CA LYS A 391 10.30 10.32 -9.02
C LYS A 391 11.28 9.61 -9.97
N LEU A 392 11.85 10.37 -10.92
CA LEU A 392 12.87 9.91 -11.85
C LEU A 392 13.98 9.17 -11.09
N SER A 393 14.27 7.94 -11.50
CA SER A 393 15.35 7.15 -10.93
C SER A 393 16.04 6.31 -12.00
N ARG A 394 17.27 5.86 -11.74
CA ARG A 394 17.98 4.99 -12.69
C ARG A 394 17.24 3.68 -12.98
N SER A 395 16.46 3.16 -12.02
CA SER A 395 15.66 1.94 -12.19
C SER A 395 14.29 2.21 -12.81
N LYS A 396 13.74 3.41 -12.65
CA LYS A 396 12.48 3.86 -13.25
C LYS A 396 12.65 5.20 -13.95
N PRO A 397 13.25 5.21 -15.16
CA PRO A 397 13.55 6.45 -15.86
C PRO A 397 12.34 7.10 -16.54
N CYS A 398 11.24 6.39 -16.76
CA CYS A 398 10.06 6.99 -17.39
C CYS A 398 9.25 7.78 -16.37
N THR A 399 9.07 9.07 -16.67
CA THR A 399 8.22 9.98 -15.90
C THR A 399 6.88 10.25 -16.60
N ASN A 400 6.52 9.44 -17.60
CA ASN A 400 5.27 9.60 -18.34
C ASN A 400 4.06 9.26 -17.48
N VAL A 401 3.59 10.22 -16.69
CA VAL A 401 2.45 10.09 -15.75
C VAL A 401 1.21 10.79 -16.25
N PRO A 402 0.02 10.42 -15.79
CA PRO A 402 -1.16 11.26 -15.91
C PRO A 402 -0.92 12.61 -15.21
N ILE A 403 -1.17 13.70 -15.91
CA ILE A 403 -1.07 15.09 -15.47
C ILE A 403 -2.41 15.74 -15.74
N GLN A 404 -2.97 16.40 -14.72
CA GLN A 404 -4.19 17.17 -14.86
C GLN A 404 -3.87 18.52 -15.54
N CYS A 405 -4.58 18.83 -16.62
CA CYS A 405 -4.51 20.12 -17.28
C CYS A 405 -5.09 21.17 -16.36
N THR A 406 -4.31 22.20 -16.06
CA THR A 406 -4.70 23.26 -15.13
C THR A 406 -5.74 24.23 -15.72
N MET A 407 -6.05 24.12 -17.02
CA MET A 407 -7.00 24.99 -17.73
C MET A 407 -8.39 24.35 -17.86
N CYS A 408 -8.48 23.09 -18.30
CA CYS A 408 -9.75 22.38 -18.50
C CYS A 408 -10.02 21.25 -17.48
N GLN A 409 -9.08 20.98 -16.56
CA GLN A 409 -9.16 19.88 -15.57
C GLN A 409 -9.12 18.45 -16.16
N ASP A 410 -8.97 18.29 -17.48
CA ASP A 410 -8.79 16.99 -18.13
C ASP A 410 -7.43 16.37 -17.79
N ILE A 411 -7.38 15.03 -17.73
CA ILE A 411 -6.16 14.28 -17.39
C ILE A 411 -5.51 13.76 -18.67
N HIS A 412 -4.24 14.11 -18.89
CA HIS A 412 -3.45 13.64 -20.02
C HIS A 412 -2.11 13.07 -19.57
N TRP A 413 -1.58 12.09 -20.30
CA TRP A 413 -0.20 11.64 -20.09
C TRP A 413 0.79 12.77 -20.33
N LYS A 414 1.85 12.84 -19.51
CA LYS A 414 2.93 13.85 -19.59
C LYS A 414 3.45 14.03 -21.02
N TYR A 415 3.67 12.94 -21.74
CA TYR A 415 4.18 13.00 -23.11
C TYR A 415 3.17 13.57 -24.11
N ASN A 416 1.88 13.63 -23.75
CA ASN A 416 0.79 14.10 -24.62
C ASN A 416 0.30 15.51 -24.24
N ILE A 417 0.56 15.99 -23.03
CA ILE A 417 0.00 17.26 -22.51
C ILE A 417 0.39 18.48 -23.37
N ARG A 418 1.60 18.50 -23.96
CA ARG A 418 2.01 19.59 -24.87
C ARG A 418 1.14 19.64 -26.13
N ARG A 419 0.78 18.48 -26.69
CA ARG A 419 -0.13 18.41 -27.85
C ARG A 419 -1.53 18.86 -27.47
N HIS A 420 -2.03 18.46 -26.29
CA HIS A 420 -3.30 18.94 -25.77
C HIS A 420 -3.32 20.47 -25.65
N LEU A 421 -2.32 21.06 -24.98
CA LEU A 421 -2.20 22.51 -24.82
C LEU A 421 -2.18 23.24 -26.17
N ALA A 422 -1.44 22.72 -27.16
CA ALA A 422 -1.38 23.32 -28.48
C ALA A 422 -2.72 23.29 -29.24
N LEU A 423 -3.54 22.24 -29.05
CA LEU A 423 -4.81 22.08 -29.77
C LEU A 423 -5.98 22.77 -29.07
N GLN A 424 -6.07 22.65 -27.74
CA GLN A 424 -7.23 23.10 -26.96
C GLN A 424 -6.99 24.45 -26.27
N HIS A 425 -5.73 24.87 -26.12
CA HIS A 425 -5.36 26.05 -25.35
C HIS A 425 -4.26 26.87 -26.03
N GLN A 426 -4.45 27.30 -27.28
CA GLN A 426 -3.42 28.00 -28.08
C GLN A 426 -2.74 29.19 -27.36
N ASN A 427 -3.46 29.86 -26.46
CA ASN A 427 -2.98 31.05 -25.73
C ASN A 427 -2.64 30.78 -24.24
N TRP A 428 -2.48 29.52 -23.82
CA TRP A 428 -2.31 29.18 -22.41
C TRP A 428 -1.11 29.86 -21.71
N LYS A 429 -0.04 30.15 -22.46
CA LYS A 429 1.14 30.86 -21.94
C LYS A 429 0.84 32.32 -21.58
N SER A 430 0.00 32.99 -22.36
CA SER A 430 -0.33 34.41 -22.16
C SER A 430 -1.33 34.62 -21.01
N THR A 431 -2.11 33.59 -20.67
CA THR A 431 -3.16 33.68 -19.65
C THR A 431 -2.66 33.53 -18.21
N ARG A 432 -1.37 33.28 -17.99
CA ARG A 432 -0.82 32.92 -16.68
C ARG A 432 0.42 33.72 -16.33
N ASN A 433 0.73 33.76 -15.03
CA ASN A 433 1.99 34.30 -14.54
C ASN A 433 3.16 33.54 -15.20
N PRO A 434 4.18 34.24 -15.76
CA PRO A 434 5.35 33.61 -16.37
C PRO A 434 6.03 32.56 -15.47
N SER A 435 6.07 32.78 -14.15
CA SER A 435 6.65 31.83 -13.19
C SER A 435 5.88 30.50 -13.15
N ASP A 436 4.54 30.57 -13.17
CA ASP A 436 3.68 29.37 -13.15
C ASP A 436 3.75 28.62 -14.48
N VAL A 437 3.85 29.36 -15.60
CA VAL A 437 4.05 28.79 -16.93
C VAL A 437 5.37 28.02 -16.97
N GLN A 438 6.47 28.62 -16.50
CA GLN A 438 7.78 27.97 -16.48
C GLN A 438 7.77 26.71 -15.60
N ALA A 439 7.21 26.79 -14.38
CA ALA A 439 7.12 25.65 -13.49
C ALA A 439 6.30 24.50 -14.11
N PHE A 440 5.21 24.81 -14.81
CA PHE A 440 4.41 23.81 -15.52
C PHE A 440 5.16 23.24 -16.74
N GLU A 441 5.87 24.07 -17.50
CA GLU A 441 6.70 23.62 -18.63
C GLU A 441 7.81 22.66 -18.18
N ASP A 442 8.48 22.96 -17.07
CA ASP A 442 9.50 22.12 -16.47
C ASP A 442 8.91 20.79 -15.99
N HIS A 443 7.71 20.82 -15.42
CA HIS A 443 6.99 19.62 -14.96
C HIS A 443 6.65 18.68 -16.13
N ILE A 444 6.21 19.23 -17.27
CA ILE A 444 5.80 18.45 -18.45
C ILE A 444 6.96 18.14 -19.40
N ALA A 445 8.13 18.75 -19.23
CA ALA A 445 9.30 18.51 -20.08
C ALA A 445 9.86 17.10 -19.90
N ILE A 446 10.17 16.44 -21.02
CA ILE A 446 10.94 15.19 -21.03
C ILE A 446 12.40 15.59 -20.88
N SER A 447 13.03 15.26 -19.75
CA SER A 447 14.40 15.70 -19.48
C SER A 447 15.40 14.95 -20.37
N ALA A 448 16.54 15.58 -20.67
CA ALA A 448 17.60 14.94 -21.45
C ALA A 448 18.11 13.65 -20.77
N ASP A 449 18.11 13.60 -19.44
CA ASP A 449 18.49 12.40 -18.68
C ASP A 449 17.44 11.29 -18.78
N GLU A 450 16.15 11.62 -18.71
CA GLU A 450 15.06 10.67 -18.95
C GLU A 450 15.17 10.05 -20.34
N GLU A 451 15.32 10.90 -21.36
CA GLU A 451 15.47 10.46 -22.75
C GLU A 451 16.72 9.59 -22.93
N ARG A 452 17.86 10.01 -22.39
CA ARG A 452 19.12 9.24 -22.42
C ARG A 452 18.96 7.88 -21.73
N LEU A 453 18.31 7.83 -20.56
CA LEU A 453 18.15 6.58 -19.82
C LEU A 453 17.18 5.61 -20.49
N LEU A 454 16.12 6.12 -21.14
CA LEU A 454 15.14 5.29 -21.85
C LEU A 454 15.67 4.80 -23.21
N LEU A 455 16.38 5.64 -23.96
CA LEU A 455 16.86 5.30 -25.29
C LEU A 455 18.22 4.58 -25.29
N LYS A 456 18.93 4.54 -24.17
CA LYS A 456 20.15 3.73 -24.02
C LYS A 456 19.84 2.27 -24.36
N THR A 457 20.31 1.83 -25.52
CA THR A 457 20.13 0.47 -26.02
C THR A 457 20.72 -0.51 -25.01
N LYS A 458 19.98 -1.57 -24.64
CA LYS A 458 20.47 -2.60 -23.69
C LYS A 458 21.84 -3.19 -24.09
N ASN A 459 22.21 -3.13 -25.37
CA ASN A 459 23.53 -3.53 -25.87
C ASN A 459 24.67 -2.70 -25.26
N GLN A 460 24.50 -1.39 -25.03
CA GLN A 460 25.51 -0.58 -24.34
C GLN A 460 25.67 -0.99 -22.87
N ASN A 461 24.58 -1.37 -22.19
CA ASN A 461 24.65 -1.81 -20.79
C ASN A 461 25.25 -3.21 -20.61
N GLN A 462 25.13 -4.11 -21.61
CA GLN A 462 25.85 -5.39 -21.59
C GLN A 462 27.35 -5.18 -21.81
N VAL A 463 27.73 -4.30 -22.73
CA VAL A 463 29.13 -3.94 -23.01
C VAL A 463 29.74 -3.19 -21.83
N GLU A 464 29.07 -2.20 -21.23
CA GLU A 464 29.55 -1.50 -20.02
C GLU A 464 29.67 -2.44 -18.82
N LYS A 465 28.73 -3.37 -18.62
CA LYS A 465 28.85 -4.39 -17.55
C LYS A 465 29.99 -5.37 -17.81
N GLN A 466 30.23 -5.76 -19.06
CA GLN A 466 31.41 -6.56 -19.42
C GLN A 466 32.69 -5.76 -19.16
N ILE A 467 32.80 -4.51 -19.62
CA ILE A 467 33.97 -3.66 -19.43
C ILE A 467 34.28 -3.45 -17.94
N VAL A 468 33.27 -3.19 -17.09
CA VAL A 468 33.45 -3.03 -15.64
C VAL A 468 33.84 -4.35 -14.97
N SER A 469 33.34 -5.50 -15.46
CA SER A 469 33.77 -6.81 -14.93
C SER A 469 35.21 -7.19 -15.32
N TYR A 470 35.69 -6.71 -16.48
CA TYR A 470 37.08 -6.88 -16.90
C TYR A 470 38.01 -5.91 -16.14
N SER A 471 37.64 -4.64 -15.95
CA SER A 471 38.48 -3.66 -15.24
C SER A 471 38.65 -3.98 -13.75
N THR A 472 37.60 -4.45 -13.08
CA THR A 472 37.68 -4.86 -11.67
C THR A 472 38.43 -6.17 -11.43
N SER A 473 38.60 -6.99 -12.49
CA SER A 473 39.40 -8.20 -12.44
C SER A 473 40.90 -7.93 -12.65
N ASP A 474 41.24 -6.91 -13.46
CA ASP A 474 42.63 -6.50 -13.69
C ASP A 474 43.20 -5.63 -12.55
N GLU A 475 42.40 -4.77 -11.91
CA GLU A 475 42.87 -3.98 -10.74
C GLU A 475 43.22 -4.86 -9.54
N ARG A 476 42.55 -6.01 -9.35
CA ARG A 476 42.92 -6.98 -8.30
C ARG A 476 44.19 -7.77 -8.58
N ARG A 477 44.69 -7.78 -9.82
CA ARG A 477 45.95 -8.46 -10.17
C ARG A 477 47.17 -7.55 -10.04
N LEU A 478 46.99 -6.23 -10.03
CA LEU A 478 48.11 -5.27 -9.99
C LEU A 478 48.38 -4.63 -8.62
N SER A 479 47.60 -4.93 -7.58
CA SER A 479 47.81 -4.34 -6.23
C SER A 479 48.39 -5.32 -5.20
N MET A 480 49.43 -6.10 -5.55
CA MET A 480 50.27 -6.77 -4.56
C MET A 480 51.62 -6.05 -4.40
N ASN A 481 51.91 -5.68 -3.14
CA ASN A 481 53.11 -5.03 -2.58
C ASN A 481 53.10 -3.49 -2.74
N THR A 482 53.34 -2.67 -1.70
CA THR A 482 54.23 -2.83 -0.55
C THR A 482 53.68 -2.16 0.72
N SER A 483 54.01 -2.79 1.86
CA SER A 483 53.88 -2.25 3.20
C SER A 483 54.76 -1.00 3.37
N ILE A 484 54.15 0.13 3.69
CA ILE A 484 54.84 1.29 4.27
C ILE A 484 54.25 1.52 5.66
N ARG A 485 55.11 1.31 6.67
CA ARG A 485 54.91 1.71 8.05
C ARG A 485 54.95 3.23 8.11
N ASP A 486 53.93 3.85 8.68
CA ASP A 486 54.07 5.15 9.31
C ASP A 486 53.80 5.05 10.82
N ARG A 487 54.77 5.58 11.56
CA ARG A 487 54.79 5.79 13.02
C ARG A 487 54.29 7.21 13.31
N HIS A 488 53.97 7.41 14.59
CA HIS A 488 53.57 8.67 15.27
C HIS A 488 52.05 8.90 15.28
N GLY A 489 51.41 9.23 16.40
CA GLY A 489 51.89 9.50 17.75
C GLY A 489 50.69 9.69 18.68
N GLU A 490 50.83 9.11 19.87
CA GLU A 490 50.33 9.54 21.18
C GLU A 490 49.08 10.44 21.28
N SER A 491 48.05 9.93 21.97
CA SER A 491 47.36 10.67 23.03
C SER A 491 46.66 9.75 24.04
N PRO A 492 46.49 10.18 25.31
CA PRO A 492 46.61 9.28 26.46
C PRO A 492 45.28 8.89 27.13
N ARG A 493 45.29 7.64 27.62
CA ARG A 493 44.69 7.11 28.86
C ARG A 493 43.27 7.58 29.25
N ARG A 494 42.34 6.59 29.25
CA ARG A 494 41.35 6.46 30.32
C ARG A 494 41.31 5.02 30.84
N SER A 495 41.74 4.84 32.08
CA SER A 495 41.80 3.56 32.79
C SER A 495 40.39 3.08 33.16
N ARG A 496 39.99 1.88 32.73
CA ARG A 496 38.88 1.15 33.34
C ARG A 496 39.45 0.19 34.39
N ILE A 497 38.99 0.39 35.61
CA ILE A 497 39.22 -0.44 36.79
C ILE A 497 38.62 -1.83 36.53
N ALA A 498 39.45 -2.85 36.66
CA ALA A 498 39.06 -4.25 36.70
C ALA A 498 38.69 -4.64 38.13
N THR A 499 37.57 -5.33 38.29
CA THR A 499 37.13 -5.97 39.54
C THR A 499 37.58 -7.43 39.52
N PRO A 500 38.09 -8.01 40.63
CA PRO A 500 38.63 -9.37 40.65
C PRO A 500 37.53 -10.45 40.74
N PRO A 501 37.85 -11.71 40.38
CA PRO A 501 36.92 -12.83 40.43
C PRO A 501 36.78 -13.38 41.84
N ARG A 502 35.57 -13.83 42.20
CA ARG A 502 35.26 -14.50 43.47
C ARG A 502 35.19 -16.02 43.27
N LEU A 503 35.83 -16.71 44.21
CA LEU A 503 36.05 -18.15 44.32
C LEU A 503 34.78 -19.01 44.42
N GLN A 504 34.89 -20.19 43.81
CA GLN A 504 34.49 -21.54 44.23
C GLN A 504 33.21 -21.76 45.05
N GLY A 505 32.38 -22.65 44.52
CA GLY A 505 31.42 -23.46 45.24
C GLY A 505 31.15 -24.74 44.45
N ASP A 506 31.76 -25.83 44.89
CA ASP A 506 31.53 -27.21 44.43
C ASP A 506 30.11 -27.66 44.74
N THR A 507 29.44 -28.30 43.77
CA THR A 507 28.49 -29.38 44.05
C THR A 507 28.56 -30.44 42.96
N SER A 508 28.94 -31.63 43.41
CA SER A 508 29.00 -32.91 42.71
C SER A 508 27.61 -33.46 42.38
N SER A 509 27.43 -34.02 41.18
CA SER A 509 26.51 -35.15 40.96
C SER A 509 26.77 -35.87 39.62
N MET A 510 27.30 -37.09 39.76
CA MET A 510 27.04 -38.31 38.98
C MET A 510 26.65 -38.22 37.50
N ILE A 511 27.56 -38.68 36.64
CA ILE A 511 27.30 -39.13 35.28
C ILE A 511 27.31 -40.66 35.28
N GLN A 512 26.19 -41.28 34.87
CA GLN A 512 26.15 -42.68 34.40
C GLN A 512 26.33 -42.73 32.88
N PRO A 513 27.03 -43.72 32.32
CA PRO A 513 27.13 -43.91 30.88
C PRO A 513 25.96 -44.75 30.35
N LEU A 514 25.33 -44.28 29.26
CA LEU A 514 24.41 -45.05 28.45
C LEU A 514 25.17 -45.72 27.30
N ASP A 515 25.06 -47.05 27.26
CA ASP A 515 25.50 -47.93 26.17
C ASP A 515 24.76 -47.63 24.86
N PHE A 516 25.52 -47.43 23.78
CA PHE A 516 25.01 -47.46 22.41
C PHE A 516 25.48 -48.73 21.71
N SER A 517 24.65 -49.78 21.74
CA SER A 517 24.80 -50.95 20.88
C SER A 517 24.31 -50.62 19.47
N LYS A 518 25.25 -50.68 18.52
CA LYS A 518 25.02 -50.65 17.07
C LYS A 518 24.34 -51.94 16.61
N THR A 519 23.31 -51.84 15.77
CA THR A 519 22.87 -52.92 14.86
C THR A 519 22.71 -52.35 13.44
N PRO A 520 23.10 -53.10 12.39
CA PRO A 520 23.09 -52.62 11.02
C PRO A 520 21.74 -52.88 10.32
N GLN A 521 21.27 -51.88 9.57
CA GLN A 521 20.19 -52.02 8.59
C GLN A 521 20.69 -52.81 7.38
N GLN A 522 19.99 -53.89 7.04
CA GLN A 522 20.03 -54.51 5.72
C GLN A 522 18.95 -53.90 4.83
N ASN A 523 19.39 -53.45 3.66
CA ASN A 523 18.57 -53.09 2.51
C ASN A 523 17.74 -54.29 2.05
N ASN A 524 16.48 -54.06 1.68
CA ASN A 524 15.83 -54.82 0.63
C ASN A 524 14.81 -53.95 -0.13
N HIS A 525 15.11 -53.78 -1.42
CA HIS A 525 14.19 -53.30 -2.45
C HIS A 525 13.06 -54.31 -2.67
N THR A 526 11.82 -53.83 -2.73
CA THR A 526 10.78 -54.47 -3.56
C THR A 526 9.93 -53.39 -4.22
N HIS A 527 10.07 -53.32 -5.55
CA HIS A 527 9.14 -52.65 -6.46
C HIS A 527 7.83 -53.44 -6.47
N THR A 528 6.70 -52.77 -6.24
CA THR A 528 5.38 -53.30 -6.63
C THR A 528 4.60 -52.22 -7.37
N HIS A 529 4.46 -52.46 -8.68
CA HIS A 529 3.47 -51.85 -9.55
C HIS A 529 2.08 -52.26 -9.05
N LEU A 530 1.19 -51.29 -8.84
CA LEU A 530 -0.25 -51.55 -8.80
C LEU A 530 -1.03 -50.49 -9.58
N ASN A 531 -1.95 -51.02 -10.38
CA ASN A 531 -2.68 -50.39 -11.46
C ASN A 531 -3.73 -49.40 -10.98
N THR A 532 -3.85 -48.34 -11.78
CA THR A 532 -4.95 -47.39 -11.87
C THR A 532 -6.27 -48.12 -12.17
N ILE A 533 -7.26 -47.97 -11.29
CA ILE A 533 -8.69 -48.13 -11.65
C ILE A 533 -9.35 -46.77 -11.43
N LEU A 534 -9.77 -46.17 -12.54
CA LEU A 534 -10.59 -44.96 -12.63
C LEU A 534 -12.05 -45.36 -12.40
N GLU A 535 -12.61 -45.04 -11.23
CA GLU A 535 -14.06 -44.96 -11.06
C GLU A 535 -14.48 -43.49 -11.07
N HIS A 536 -15.21 -43.12 -12.13
CA HIS A 536 -15.96 -41.88 -12.23
C HIS A 536 -17.13 -41.90 -11.26
N ASN A 537 -17.13 -41.02 -10.27
CA ASN A 537 -18.34 -40.66 -9.54
C ASN A 537 -18.56 -39.14 -9.67
N ASN A 538 -19.56 -38.79 -10.48
CA ASN A 538 -20.15 -37.46 -10.55
C ASN A 538 -20.80 -37.11 -9.19
N PRO A 539 -20.58 -35.92 -8.63
CA PRO A 539 -21.48 -35.40 -7.62
C PRO A 539 -22.72 -34.81 -8.29
N VAL A 540 -23.88 -35.34 -7.91
CA VAL A 540 -25.21 -34.83 -8.22
C VAL A 540 -25.40 -33.50 -7.49
N ASP A 541 -25.67 -32.42 -8.23
CA ASP A 541 -26.17 -31.15 -7.70
C ASP A 541 -27.57 -31.36 -7.11
N ILE A 542 -27.72 -31.15 -5.80
CA ILE A 542 -29.01 -31.05 -5.13
C ILE A 542 -29.00 -29.80 -4.25
N PHE A 543 -30.13 -29.08 -4.29
CA PHE A 543 -30.50 -27.84 -3.60
C PHE A 543 -30.24 -26.54 -4.36
N SER A 544 -31.09 -26.32 -5.37
CA SER A 544 -31.81 -25.05 -5.49
C SER A 544 -33.02 -25.06 -4.54
N ILE A 545 -33.58 -23.86 -4.28
CA ILE A 545 -34.92 -23.49 -3.76
C ILE A 545 -34.81 -22.68 -2.44
N PRO A 546 -35.64 -21.65 -2.22
CA PRO A 546 -36.24 -20.65 -3.12
C PRO A 546 -35.69 -19.23 -2.90
#